data_AF-I1BM14-F1
#
_entry.id   AF-I1BM14-F1
#
_cell.length_a   1.000
_cell.length_b   1.000
_cell.length_c   1.000
_cell.angle_alpha   90.00
_cell.angle_beta   90.00
_cell.angle_gamma   90.00
#
_symmetry.space_group_name_H-M   'P 1'
#
loop_
_entity.id
_entity.type
_entity.pdbx_description
1 polymer ?
#
loop_
_entity_poly.entity_id
_entity_poly.type
_entity_poly.pdbx_seq_one_letter_code
_entity_poly.pdbx_strand_id
1 'polypeptide(L)' 'MSSAAKVAKELEKDIGRKVSAVTVRRTLRKAGLGAIEKPKKPLLSAKSIRKRLSWCMAHKDWTVDDWKRVIWSD' A
#
# COMPACT_ATOMS: atom_id res chain seq x y z
N MET A 1 6.79 -3.73 -3.25
CA MET A 1 7.96 -2.86 -3.39
C MET A 1 9.01 -3.64 -4.15
N SER A 2 9.52 -3.11 -5.25
CA SER A 2 10.59 -3.76 -6.02
C SER A 2 11.88 -3.72 -5.20
N SER A 3 12.59 -4.86 -5.11
CA SER A 3 13.86 -4.90 -4.39
C SER A 3 14.96 -4.26 -5.24
N ALA A 4 16.04 -3.79 -4.62
CA ALA A 4 17.18 -3.21 -5.34
C ALA A 4 17.79 -4.17 -6.37
N ALA A 5 17.67 -5.49 -6.16
CA ALA A 5 18.12 -6.50 -7.12
C ALA A 5 17.21 -6.59 -8.36
N LYS A 6 15.90 -6.40 -8.19
CA LYS A 6 14.97 -6.37 -9.31
C LYS A 6 15.16 -5.10 -10.15
N VAL A 7 15.33 -3.96 -9.49
CA VAL A 7 15.65 -2.68 -10.16
C VAL A 7 17.00 -2.76 -10.89
N ALA A 8 18.02 -3.42 -10.32
CA ALA A 8 19.30 -3.62 -11.01
C ALA A 8 19.16 -4.43 -12.31
N LYS A 9 18.31 -5.46 -12.32
CA LYS A 9 18.02 -6.25 -13.53
C LYS A 9 17.21 -5.47 -14.57
N GLU A 10 16.26 -4.64 -14.13
CA GLU A 10 15.48 -3.77 -15.02
C GLU A 10 16.40 -2.73 -15.67
N LEU A 11 17.27 -2.07 -14.90
CA LEU A 11 18.27 -1.11 -15.42
C LEU A 11 19.25 -1.75 -16.40
N GLU A 12 19.65 -3.00 -16.18
CA GLU A 12 20.52 -3.74 -17.11
C GLU A 12 19.82 -4.02 -18.45
N LYS A 13 18.51 -4.30 -18.45
CA LYS A 13 17.72 -4.46 -19.67
C LYS A 13 17.53 -3.16 -20.43
N ASP A 14 17.25 -2.07 -19.71
CA ASP A 14 16.89 -0.79 -20.32
C ASP A 14 18.11 -0.02 -20.84
N ILE A 15 19.22 -0.07 -20.10
CA ILE A 15 20.43 0.75 -20.36
C ILE A 15 21.57 -0.12 -20.91
N GLY A 16 21.43 -1.46 -20.92
CA GLY A 16 22.46 -2.40 -21.37
C GLY A 16 23.69 -2.44 -20.47
N ARG A 17 23.65 -1.80 -19.29
CA ARG A 17 24.79 -1.69 -18.37
C ARG A 17 24.50 -2.40 -17.06
N LYS A 18 25.40 -3.30 -16.68
CA LYS A 18 25.32 -4.04 -15.43
C LYS A 18 25.61 -3.13 -14.24
N VAL A 19 24.61 -2.89 -13.41
CA VAL A 19 24.73 -2.11 -12.18
C VAL A 19 24.62 -3.03 -10.96
N SER A 20 25.47 -2.84 -9.96
CA SER A 20 25.38 -3.63 -8.73
C SER A 20 24.12 -3.27 -7.93
N ALA A 21 23.49 -4.26 -7.31
CA ALA A 21 22.35 -4.03 -6.41
C ALA A 21 22.71 -3.12 -5.21
N VAL A 22 23.99 -3.08 -4.82
CA VAL A 22 24.49 -2.19 -3.76
C VAL A 22 24.46 -0.73 -4.21
N THR A 23 24.89 -0.45 -5.44
CA THR A 23 24.85 0.89 -6.04
C THR A 23 23.42 1.38 -6.16
N VAL A 24 22.50 0.52 -6.63
CA VAL A 24 21.06 0.83 -6.72
C VAL A 24 20.51 1.15 -5.33
N ARG A 25 20.79 0.31 -4.32
CA ARG A 25 20.32 0.52 -2.95
C ARG A 25 20.81 1.84 -2.35
N ARG A 26 22.09 2.19 -2.54
CA ARG A 26 22.66 3.45 -2.05
C ARG A 26 21.99 4.66 -2.69
N THR A 27 21.76 4.59 -4.00
CA THR A 27 21.11 5.66 -4.77
C THR A 27 19.65 5.85 -4.34
N LEU A 28 18.90 4.76 -4.19
CA LEU A 28 17.52 4.80 -3.69
C LEU A 28 17.46 5.41 -2.28
N ARG A 29 18.38 5.04 -1.38
CA ARG A 29 18.44 5.65 -0.04
C ARG A 29 18.78 7.13 -0.08
N LYS A 30 19.72 7.56 -0.95
CA LYS A 30 20.05 8.98 -1.15
C LYS A 30 18.84 9.78 -1.64
N ALA A 31 17.98 9.16 -2.43
CA ALA A 31 16.71 9.74 -2.89
C ALA A 31 15.56 9.62 -1.87
N GLY A 32 15.82 9.13 -0.64
CA GLY A 32 14.78 8.95 0.40
C GLY A 32 13.89 7.71 0.21
N LEU A 33 14.15 6.88 -0.79
CA LEU A 33 13.39 5.67 -1.09
C LEU A 33 13.95 4.48 -0.30
N GLY A 34 13.64 4.48 1.00
CA GLY A 34 13.92 3.36 1.90
C GLY A 34 12.88 2.24 1.74
N ALA A 35 13.29 1.00 1.93
CA ALA A 35 12.35 -0.09 2.14
C ALA A 35 11.67 0.09 3.51
N ILE A 36 10.34 0.08 3.53
CA ILE A 36 9.53 0.14 4.76
C ILE A 36 8.77 -1.18 4.90
N GLU A 37 8.74 -1.76 6.09
CA GLU A 37 7.88 -2.93 6.31
C GLU A 37 6.41 -2.49 6.26
N LYS A 38 5.60 -3.16 5.43
CA LYS A 38 4.16 -2.88 5.40
C LYS A 38 3.56 -3.35 6.73
N PRO A 39 2.77 -2.53 7.44
CA PRO A 39 2.10 -2.98 8.65
C PRO A 39 1.20 -4.17 8.34
N LYS A 40 1.22 -5.18 9.23
CA LYS A 40 0.34 -6.36 9.11
C LYS A 40 -1.10 -5.90 9.22
N LYS A 41 -1.86 -6.02 8.13
CA LYS A 41 -3.31 -5.77 8.13
C LYS A 41 -4.01 -7.09 8.44
N PRO A 42 -5.07 -7.10 9.28
CA PRO A 42 -5.89 -8.29 9.44
C PRO A 42 -6.43 -8.72 8.08
N LEU A 43 -6.42 -10.02 7.83
CA LEU A 43 -6.94 -10.59 6.59
C LEU A 43 -8.46 -10.42 6.59
N LEU A 44 -8.95 -9.47 5.80
CA LEU A 44 -10.38 -9.33 5.56
C LEU A 44 -10.80 -10.36 4.52
N SER A 45 -11.80 -11.18 4.84
CA SER A 45 -12.42 -12.05 3.86
C SER A 45 -13.10 -11.23 2.76
N ALA A 46 -13.19 -11.77 1.53
CA ALA A 46 -13.89 -11.09 0.44
C ALA A 46 -15.33 -10.70 0.81
N LYS A 47 -15.98 -11.52 1.66
CA LYS A 47 -17.32 -11.25 2.21
C LYS A 47 -17.34 -10.03 3.12
N SER A 48 -16.37 -9.89 4.04
CA SER A 48 -16.33 -8.74 4.94
C SER A 48 -15.99 -7.45 4.19
N ILE A 49 -15.14 -7.51 3.17
CA ILE A 49 -14.84 -6.37 2.29
C ILE A 49 -16.11 -5.87 1.60
N ARG A 50 -16.87 -6.76 0.96
CA ARG A 50 -18.11 -6.38 0.26
C ARG A 50 -19.14 -5.77 1.20
N LYS A 51 -19.34 -6.38 2.38
CA LYS A 51 -20.26 -5.86 3.40
C LYS A 51 -19.87 -4.47 3.90
N ARG A 52 -18.58 -4.26 4.19
CA ARG A 52 -18.07 -2.94 4.60
C ARG A 52 -18.26 -1.91 3.48
N LEU A 53 -17.93 -2.28 2.25
CA LEU A 53 -18.10 -1.39 1.10
C LEU A 53 -19.57 -1.02 0.86
N SER A 54 -20.48 -1.99 0.86
CA SER A 54 -21.91 -1.71 0.69
C SER A 54 -22.45 -0.82 1.79
N TRP A 55 -22.01 -1.05 3.03
CA TRP A 55 -22.41 -0.23 4.17
C TRP A 55 -21.87 1.20 4.03
N CYS A 56 -20.58 1.39 3.73
CA CYS A 56 -20.00 2.72 3.48
C CYS A 56 -20.72 3.47 2.34
N MET A 57 -21.04 2.77 1.24
CA MET A 57 -21.73 3.39 0.10
C MET A 57 -23.15 3.83 0.44
N ALA A 58 -23.88 3.03 1.22
CA ALA A 58 -25.23 3.38 1.67
C ALA A 58 -25.26 4.58 2.64
N HIS A 59 -24.15 4.84 3.33
CA HIS A 59 -24.03 5.89 4.35
C HIS A 59 -23.09 7.02 3.93
N LYS A 60 -22.73 7.08 2.62
CA LYS A 60 -21.74 8.04 2.10
C LYS A 60 -22.18 9.49 2.31
N ASP A 61 -23.47 9.75 2.12
CA ASP A 61 -24.04 11.10 2.15
C ASP A 61 -24.70 11.42 3.51
N TRP A 62 -24.41 10.63 4.55
CA TRP A 62 -24.94 10.85 5.89
C TRP A 62 -24.38 12.10 6.54
N THR A 63 -25.28 12.87 7.15
CA THR A 63 -24.93 14.08 7.88
C THR A 63 -24.47 13.76 9.30
N VAL A 64 -23.88 14.75 9.97
CA VAL A 64 -23.45 14.62 11.37
C VAL A 64 -24.61 14.21 12.28
N ASP A 65 -25.83 14.67 12.00
CA ASP A 65 -27.00 14.32 12.81
C ASP A 65 -27.50 12.89 12.57
N ASP A 66 -27.28 12.33 11.37
CA ASP A 66 -27.54 10.91 11.09
C ASP A 66 -26.54 10.03 11.86
N TRP A 67 -25.26 10.43 11.90
CA TRP A 67 -24.24 9.73 12.68
C TRP A 67 -24.52 9.70 14.19
N LYS A 68 -25.09 10.79 14.74
CA LYS A 68 -25.49 10.85 16.16
C LYS A 68 -26.57 9.82 16.52
N ARG A 69 -27.32 9.30 15.54
CA ARG A 69 -28.37 8.29 15.77
C ARG A 69 -27.82 6.86 15.78
N VAL A 70 -26.55 6.65 15.41
CA VAL A 70 -25.94 5.31 15.38
C VAL A 70 -25.40 4.96 16.76
N ILE A 71 -25.87 3.83 17.29
CA ILE A 71 -25.30 3.21 18.48
C ILE A 71 -24.35 2.09 18.03
N TRP A 72 -23.11 2.16 18.48
CA TRP A 72 -22.09 1.16 18.18
C TRP A 72 -21.92 0.20 19.35
N SER A 73 -21.87 -1.09 19.06
CA SER A 73 -21.44 -2.14 19.98
C SER A 73 -20.18 -2.80 19.42
N ASP A 74 -19.18 -3.01 20.27
CA ASP A 74 -17.97 -3.78 19.94
C ASP A 74 -18.23 -5.29 20.03
#